data_AF-A0A2W4NQQ6-F1
#
_entry.id   AF-A0A2W4NQQ6-F1
#
_cell.length_a   1.000
_cell.length_b   1.000
_cell.length_c   1.000
_cell.angle_alpha   90.00
_cell.angle_beta   90.00
_cell.angle_gamma   90.00
#
_symmetry.space_group_name_H-M   'P 1'
#
loop_
_entity.id
_entity.type
_entity.pdbx_description
1 polymer ?
#
loop_
_entity_poly.entity_id
_entity_poly.type
_entity_poly.pdbx_seq_one_letter_code
_entity_poly.pdbx_strand_id
1 'polypeptide(L)'
;MPIQICRLLAFDGPNIAAPQPGVLLHALGPADASAALRAALKEAAQRAGVVIGALDTSAARRGGSFLLSASFTTPTPELGAAVARLAVDWLNADEAGEEADAYEEALWELQRRRRASALPLAALQLTARAQSLNLPAFVRDDGALQIGSGVRSWSIELDRLRARPHTEPIALAMPEVPWERIGAVPLVAVTGGRARDAVVEEVAAALRRAGAAVSAATQAPFDAVGRLLADPSAEVIVVGLEAEDLLRRGLPFTGCVCSAVLGLPEPPTVWHEREELARAVCLPALVTAADGIALLDAGAPEIVELAEYAAAPTVLLGPEPDPRRLAALAAREILARLEGLLA
;
A
#
# COMPACT_ATOMS: atom_id res chain seq x y z
N MET A 1 -35.04 0.76 -0.41
CA MET A 1 -34.24 -0.49 -0.46
C MET A 1 -32.89 -0.09 0.08
N PRO A 2 -32.35 -0.77 1.10
CA PRO A 2 -31.14 -0.28 1.75
C PRO A 2 -29.96 -0.27 0.78
N ILE A 3 -29.05 0.68 1.00
CA ILE A 3 -27.73 0.68 0.40
C ILE A 3 -26.97 -0.54 0.93
N GLN A 4 -26.51 -1.40 0.02
CA GLN A 4 -25.77 -2.62 0.34
C GLN A 4 -24.30 -2.46 -0.02
N ILE A 5 -23.40 -2.60 0.95
CA ILE A 5 -21.96 -2.59 0.70
C ILE A 5 -21.58 -3.87 -0.06
N CYS A 6 -21.14 -3.73 -1.29
CA CYS A 6 -20.64 -4.83 -2.11
C CYS A 6 -19.15 -5.08 -1.87
N ARG A 7 -18.39 -3.99 -1.67
CA ARG A 7 -16.96 -4.05 -1.44
C ARG A 7 -16.54 -2.88 -0.56
N LEU A 8 -15.72 -3.17 0.44
CA LEU A 8 -15.10 -2.17 1.29
C LEU A 8 -13.68 -2.62 1.58
N LEU A 9 -12.71 -1.86 1.08
CA LEU A 9 -11.28 -2.16 1.22
C LEU A 9 -10.57 -1.06 1.97
N ALA A 10 -9.65 -1.48 2.83
CA ALA A 10 -8.68 -0.65 3.53
C ALA A 10 -7.29 -0.94 2.95
N PHE A 11 -6.74 0.03 2.23
CA PHE A 11 -5.42 -0.08 1.62
C PHE A 11 -4.37 0.55 2.52
N ASP A 12 -3.40 -0.24 2.96
CA ASP A 12 -2.31 0.16 3.86
C ASP A 12 -1.19 0.93 3.16
N GLY A 13 -1.18 0.97 1.82
CA GLY A 13 -0.20 1.69 1.02
C GLY A 13 -0.74 2.11 -0.35
N PRO A 14 0.16 2.45 -1.31
CA PRO A 14 -0.23 2.77 -2.68
C PRO A 14 -1.12 1.68 -3.28
N ASN A 15 -2.21 2.07 -3.95
CA ASN A 15 -3.26 1.15 -4.36
C ASN A 15 -3.92 1.60 -5.66
N ILE A 16 -4.88 0.80 -6.14
CA ILE A 16 -5.59 1.01 -7.41
C ILE A 16 -6.41 2.32 -7.48
N ALA A 17 -6.70 2.95 -6.33
CA ALA A 17 -7.45 4.20 -6.26
C ALA A 17 -6.56 5.42 -6.03
N ALA A 18 -5.41 5.29 -5.34
CA ALA A 18 -4.54 6.41 -5.02
C ALA A 18 -3.09 5.97 -4.72
N PRO A 19 -2.09 6.86 -4.87
CA PRO A 19 -0.69 6.58 -4.52
C PRO A 19 -0.43 6.58 -3.00
N GLN A 20 -1.47 6.64 -2.18
CA GLN A 20 -1.41 6.74 -0.72
C GLN A 20 -2.36 5.73 -0.07
N PRO A 21 -2.12 5.34 1.19
CA PRO A 21 -3.06 4.54 1.96
C PRO A 21 -4.46 5.19 1.96
N GLY A 22 -5.50 4.37 1.91
CA GLY A 22 -6.85 4.86 1.70
C GLY A 22 -7.92 3.79 1.77
N VAL A 23 -9.14 4.18 1.40
CA VAL A 23 -10.32 3.33 1.43
C VAL A 23 -11.01 3.38 0.08
N LEU A 24 -11.54 2.23 -0.33
CA LEU A 24 -12.44 2.11 -1.47
C LEU A 24 -13.74 1.43 -1.02
N LEU A 25 -14.86 2.09 -1.26
CA LEU A 25 -16.20 1.60 -1.00
C LEU A 25 -16.95 1.50 -2.33
N HIS A 26 -17.50 0.32 -2.61
CA HIS A 26 -18.54 0.12 -3.62
C HIS A 26 -19.82 -0.39 -2.93
N ALA A 27 -20.93 0.27 -3.20
CA ALA A 27 -22.23 -0.10 -2.67
C ALA A 27 -23.32 -0.03 -3.74
N LEU A 28 -24.35 -0.87 -3.63
CA LEU A 28 -25.53 -0.82 -4.49
C LEU A 28 -26.69 -0.18 -3.75
N GLY A 29 -27.36 0.77 -4.39
CA GLY A 29 -28.54 1.45 -3.86
C GLY A 29 -29.67 1.58 -4.90
N PRO A 30 -30.89 1.89 -4.47
CA PRO A 30 -32.03 2.08 -5.37
C PRO A 30 -31.98 3.42 -6.12
N ALA A 31 -31.23 4.40 -5.63
CA ALA A 31 -31.14 5.74 -6.16
C ALA A 31 -29.69 6.26 -6.12
N ASP A 32 -29.43 7.34 -6.84
CA ASP A 32 -28.18 8.08 -6.72
C ASP A 32 -28.12 8.78 -5.36
N ALA A 33 -27.36 8.19 -4.43
CA ALA A 33 -27.10 8.74 -3.11
C ALA A 33 -25.64 9.23 -2.97
N SER A 34 -24.94 9.51 -4.07
CA SER A 34 -23.52 9.89 -4.04
C SER A 34 -23.25 11.15 -3.20
N ALA A 35 -24.09 12.17 -3.31
CA ALA A 35 -23.97 13.40 -2.53
C ALA A 35 -24.26 13.17 -1.03
N ALA A 36 -25.27 12.37 -0.70
CA ALA A 36 -25.60 12.01 0.68
C ALA A 36 -24.49 11.17 1.32
N LEU A 37 -23.95 10.19 0.59
CA LEU A 37 -22.78 9.42 1.00
C LEU A 37 -21.56 10.30 1.26
N ARG A 38 -21.30 11.27 0.38
CA ARG A 38 -20.21 12.24 0.57
C ARG A 38 -20.37 13.04 1.86
N ALA A 39 -21.58 13.49 2.17
CA ALA A 39 -21.87 14.24 3.40
C ALA A 39 -21.72 13.35 4.64
N ALA A 40 -22.31 12.16 4.64
CA ALA A 40 -22.24 11.19 5.73
C ALA A 40 -20.80 10.76 6.03
N LEU A 41 -19.97 10.54 5.00
CA LEU A 41 -18.55 10.23 5.15
C LEU A 41 -17.78 11.35 5.84
N LYS A 42 -18.01 12.60 5.43
CA LYS A 42 -17.35 13.77 6.05
C LYS A 42 -17.76 13.93 7.50
N GLU A 43 -19.05 13.81 7.78
CA GLU A 43 -19.59 13.93 9.13
C GLU A 43 -19.03 12.83 10.04
N ALA A 44 -19.16 11.57 9.64
CA ALA A 44 -18.66 10.43 10.40
C ALA A 44 -17.14 10.54 10.64
N ALA A 45 -16.36 10.92 9.63
CA ALA A 45 -14.92 11.12 9.77
C ALA A 45 -14.58 12.24 10.78
N GLN A 46 -15.24 13.40 10.66
CA GLN A 46 -15.05 14.55 11.54
C GLN A 46 -15.40 14.20 12.99
N ARG A 47 -16.55 13.55 13.20
CA ARG A 47 -17.03 13.14 14.52
C ARG A 47 -16.16 12.05 15.13
N ALA A 48 -15.63 11.13 14.34
CA ALA A 48 -14.72 10.07 14.80
C ALA A 48 -13.28 10.58 15.05
N GLY A 49 -12.93 11.77 14.54
CA GLY A 49 -11.57 12.30 14.58
C GLY A 49 -10.60 11.55 13.65
N VAL A 50 -11.13 11.02 12.55
CA VAL A 50 -10.37 10.32 11.49
C VAL A 50 -10.09 11.31 10.36
N VAL A 51 -8.84 11.41 9.94
CA VAL A 51 -8.44 12.28 8.84
C VAL A 51 -8.72 11.58 7.53
N ILE A 52 -9.52 12.20 6.67
CA ILE A 52 -9.73 11.77 5.28
C ILE A 52 -9.34 12.89 4.32
N GLY A 53 -8.73 12.52 3.19
CA GLY A 53 -8.31 13.42 2.13
C GLY A 53 -8.75 12.94 0.76
N ALA A 54 -8.70 13.82 -0.25
CA ALA A 54 -9.03 13.50 -1.64
C ALA A 54 -10.33 12.70 -1.82
N LEU A 55 -11.37 13.01 -1.03
CA LEU A 55 -12.64 12.29 -1.08
C LEU A 55 -13.28 12.45 -2.46
N ASP A 56 -13.42 11.33 -3.17
CA ASP A 56 -14.17 11.20 -4.40
C ASP A 56 -15.40 10.34 -4.18
N THR A 57 -16.50 10.71 -4.82
CA THR A 57 -17.79 10.02 -4.72
C THR A 57 -18.50 10.10 -6.06
N SER A 58 -18.93 8.96 -6.58
CA SER A 58 -19.65 8.88 -7.84
C SER A 58 -20.80 7.87 -7.76
N ALA A 59 -21.73 7.98 -8.69
CA ALA A 59 -22.80 7.02 -8.89
C ALA A 59 -22.90 6.68 -10.38
N ALA A 60 -23.02 5.39 -10.68
CA ALA A 60 -23.26 4.90 -12.04
C ALA A 60 -24.47 3.99 -12.05
N ARG A 61 -25.37 4.18 -13.04
CA ARG A 61 -26.51 3.29 -13.20
C ARG A 61 -26.06 1.89 -13.62
N ARG A 62 -26.48 0.86 -12.89
CA ARG A 62 -26.21 -0.55 -13.17
C ARG A 62 -27.52 -1.33 -13.13
N GLY A 63 -28.10 -1.54 -14.31
CA GLY A 63 -29.43 -2.16 -14.43
C GLY A 63 -30.51 -1.35 -13.72
N GLY A 64 -31.23 -2.00 -12.81
CA GLY A 64 -32.27 -1.37 -11.97
C GLY A 64 -31.76 -0.68 -10.70
N SER A 65 -30.45 -0.60 -10.50
CA SER A 65 -29.82 -0.04 -9.30
C SER A 65 -28.73 0.97 -9.65
N PHE A 66 -28.19 1.63 -8.63
CA PHE A 66 -27.05 2.53 -8.74
C PHE A 66 -25.86 1.92 -8.01
N LEU A 67 -24.72 1.82 -8.70
CA LEU A 67 -23.43 1.54 -8.10
C LEU A 67 -22.86 2.86 -7.58
N LEU A 68 -22.84 3.00 -6.26
CA LEU A 68 -22.21 4.09 -5.54
C LEU A 68 -20.75 3.70 -5.30
N SER A 69 -19.84 4.60 -5.68
CA SER A 69 -18.41 4.45 -5.43
C SER A 69 -17.93 5.61 -4.58
N ALA A 70 -17.13 5.32 -3.56
CA ALA A 70 -16.43 6.33 -2.78
C ALA A 70 -14.98 5.90 -2.55
N SER A 71 -14.04 6.83 -2.69
CA SER A 71 -12.64 6.62 -2.35
C SER A 71 -12.08 7.83 -1.62
N PHE A 72 -11.16 7.59 -0.69
CA PHE A 72 -10.47 8.65 0.04
C PHE A 72 -9.15 8.15 0.62
N THR A 73 -8.18 9.04 0.77
CA THR A 73 -6.90 8.76 1.41
C THR A 73 -7.00 8.93 2.92
N THR A 74 -6.32 8.09 3.70
CA THR A 74 -6.23 8.25 5.16
C THR A 74 -4.99 7.53 5.69
N PRO A 75 -4.29 8.08 6.71
CA PRO A 75 -3.17 7.37 7.35
C PRO A 75 -3.63 6.19 8.20
N THR A 76 -4.95 6.01 8.41
CA THR A 76 -5.53 4.92 9.19
C THR A 76 -6.64 4.21 8.40
N PRO A 77 -6.30 3.41 7.38
CA PRO A 77 -7.25 2.78 6.45
C PRO A 77 -8.34 1.97 7.13
N GLU A 78 -7.98 1.15 8.14
CA GLU A 78 -8.94 0.36 8.92
C GLU A 78 -10.00 1.21 9.65
N LEU A 79 -9.58 2.34 10.23
CA LEU A 79 -10.53 3.29 10.84
C LEU A 79 -11.36 4.01 9.77
N GLY A 80 -10.76 4.32 8.62
CA GLY A 80 -11.48 4.87 7.48
C GLY A 80 -12.54 3.92 6.94
N ALA A 81 -12.25 2.63 6.81
CA ALA A 81 -13.23 1.64 6.38
C ALA A 81 -14.39 1.54 7.39
N ALA A 82 -14.09 1.59 8.70
CA ALA A 82 -15.12 1.68 9.73
C ALA A 82 -15.98 2.96 9.60
N VAL A 83 -15.38 4.12 9.29
CA VAL A 83 -16.13 5.35 8.96
C VAL A 83 -17.05 5.13 7.75
N ALA A 84 -16.55 4.50 6.69
CA ALA A 84 -17.32 4.28 5.48
C ALA A 84 -18.51 3.34 5.70
N ARG A 85 -18.33 2.30 6.51
CA ARG A 85 -19.41 1.41 6.94
C ARG A 85 -20.45 2.16 7.77
N LEU A 86 -20.00 2.91 8.79
CA LEU A 86 -20.86 3.70 9.65
C LEU A 86 -21.67 4.75 8.86
N ALA A 87 -21.08 5.36 7.82
CA ALA A 87 -21.78 6.30 6.95
C ALA A 87 -22.91 5.64 6.15
N VAL A 88 -22.70 4.41 5.64
CA VAL A 88 -23.75 3.66 4.93
C VAL A 88 -24.84 3.20 5.89
N ASP A 89 -24.46 2.70 7.07
CA ASP A 89 -25.41 2.27 8.10
C ASP A 89 -26.29 3.46 8.55
N TRP A 90 -25.71 4.65 8.71
CA TRP A 90 -26.44 5.88 9.00
C TRP A 90 -27.46 6.25 7.93
N LEU A 91 -27.06 6.22 6.65
CA LEU A 91 -27.98 6.54 5.54
C LEU A 91 -29.17 5.58 5.50
N ASN A 92 -28.94 4.30 5.77
CA ASN A 92 -30.00 3.30 5.83
C ASN A 92 -30.94 3.52 7.02
N ALA A 93 -30.39 3.86 8.20
CA ALA A 93 -31.17 4.16 9.40
C ALA A 93 -32.02 5.43 9.24
N ASP A 94 -31.45 6.49 8.66
CA ASP A 94 -32.15 7.74 8.35
C ASP A 94 -33.30 7.51 7.36
N GLU A 95 -33.09 6.69 6.30
CA GLU A 95 -34.15 6.29 5.37
C GLU A 95 -35.28 5.51 6.08
N ALA A 96 -34.93 4.69 7.08
CA ALA A 96 -35.88 3.90 7.86
C ALA A 96 -36.56 4.68 8.99
N GLY A 97 -36.12 5.90 9.30
CA GLY A 97 -36.59 6.70 10.44
C GLY A 97 -36.21 6.09 11.81
N GLU A 98 -35.09 5.37 11.87
CA GLU A 98 -34.58 4.76 13.10
C GLU A 98 -33.90 5.79 14.01
N GLU A 99 -33.92 5.53 15.33
CA GLU A 99 -33.25 6.40 16.30
C GLU A 99 -31.72 6.29 16.23
N ALA A 100 -31.03 7.40 16.47
CA ALA A 100 -29.58 7.52 16.28
C ALA A 100 -28.72 6.83 17.38
N ASP A 101 -29.32 6.18 18.37
CA ASP A 101 -28.60 5.62 19.53
C ASP A 101 -27.51 4.62 19.12
N ALA A 102 -27.82 3.71 18.20
CA ALA A 102 -26.85 2.74 17.69
C ALA A 102 -25.70 3.40 16.92
N TYR A 103 -25.97 4.49 16.21
CA TYR A 103 -24.97 5.28 15.50
C TYR A 103 -24.02 5.98 16.48
N GLU A 104 -24.56 6.58 17.55
CA GLU A 104 -23.76 7.24 18.58
C GLU A 104 -22.85 6.26 19.33
N GLU A 105 -23.34 5.06 19.65
CA GLU A 105 -22.54 4.02 20.28
C GLU A 105 -21.38 3.55 19.38
N ALA A 106 -21.67 3.30 18.09
CA ALA A 106 -20.66 2.92 17.11
C ALA A 106 -19.60 4.01 16.91
N LEU A 107 -20.02 5.27 16.91
CA LEU A 107 -19.11 6.42 16.85
C LEU A 107 -18.20 6.50 18.07
N TRP A 108 -18.73 6.29 19.27
CA TRP A 108 -17.95 6.26 20.51
C TRP A 108 -16.88 5.18 20.51
N GLU A 109 -17.22 3.97 20.05
CA GLU A 109 -16.25 2.87 19.93
C GLU A 109 -15.17 3.20 18.89
N LEU A 110 -15.55 3.81 17.77
CA LEU A 110 -14.59 4.24 16.76
C LEU A 110 -13.63 5.32 17.30
N GLN A 111 -14.12 6.29 18.06
CA GLN A 111 -13.28 7.28 18.75
C GLN A 111 -12.32 6.62 19.75
N ARG A 112 -12.78 5.60 20.48
CA ARG A 112 -11.94 4.85 21.43
C ARG A 112 -10.80 4.13 20.70
N ARG A 113 -11.11 3.41 19.62
CA ARG A 113 -10.12 2.74 18.75
C ARG A 113 -9.10 3.74 18.19
N ARG A 114 -9.57 4.89 17.68
CA ARG A 114 -8.72 5.98 17.18
C ARG A 114 -7.76 6.51 18.23
N ARG A 115 -8.21 6.69 19.48
CA ARG A 115 -7.34 7.14 20.58
C ARG A 115 -6.29 6.07 20.93
N ALA A 116 -6.68 4.80 20.92
CA ALA A 116 -5.77 3.69 21.21
C ALA A 116 -4.68 3.51 20.14
N SER A 117 -5.01 3.77 18.87
CA SER A 117 -4.07 3.66 17.74
C SER A 117 -3.24 4.93 17.49
N ALA A 118 -3.43 5.99 18.29
CA ALA A 118 -2.75 7.25 18.06
C ALA A 118 -1.24 7.13 18.31
N LEU A 119 -0.45 7.53 17.32
CA LEU A 119 1.00 7.61 17.47
C LEU A 119 1.38 8.77 18.40
N PRO A 120 2.42 8.61 19.24
CA PRO A 120 2.98 9.71 20.03
C PRO A 120 3.42 10.86 19.11
N LEU A 121 3.35 12.10 19.59
CA LEU A 121 3.76 13.28 18.80
C LEU A 121 5.19 13.16 18.27
N ALA A 122 6.12 12.64 19.08
CA ALA A 122 7.50 12.42 18.67
C ALA A 122 7.61 11.40 17.52
N ALA A 123 6.78 10.35 17.51
CA ALA A 123 6.74 9.40 16.40
C ALA A 123 6.23 10.07 15.12
N LEU A 124 5.19 10.91 15.21
CA LEU A 124 4.69 11.68 14.06
C LEU A 124 5.77 12.62 13.50
N GLN A 125 6.53 13.29 14.37
CA GLN A 125 7.64 14.17 13.96
C GLN A 125 8.76 13.39 13.27
N LEU A 126 9.11 12.21 13.77
CA LEU A 126 10.11 11.33 13.16
C LEU A 126 9.65 10.85 11.77
N THR A 127 8.41 10.38 11.65
CA THR A 127 7.84 9.95 10.36
C THR A 127 7.81 11.10 9.36
N ALA A 128 7.41 12.31 9.77
CA ALA A 128 7.41 13.49 8.92
C ALA A 128 8.84 13.87 8.45
N ARG A 129 9.84 13.76 9.34
CA ARG A 129 11.25 13.98 8.97
C ARG A 129 11.74 12.94 7.98
N ALA A 130 11.44 11.66 8.20
CA ALA A 130 11.79 10.57 7.29
C ALA A 130 11.20 10.79 5.88
N GLN A 131 9.94 11.18 5.81
CA GLN A 131 9.27 11.53 4.53
C GLN A 131 9.99 12.68 3.81
N SER A 132 10.43 13.72 4.53
CA SER A 132 11.19 14.83 3.90
C SER A 132 12.53 14.41 3.31
N LEU A 133 13.05 13.24 3.72
CA LEU A 133 14.28 12.63 3.24
C LEU A 133 14.02 11.47 2.27
N ASN A 134 12.76 11.23 1.87
CA ASN A 134 12.33 10.08 1.06
C ASN A 134 12.73 8.73 1.67
N LEU A 135 12.72 8.62 2.99
CA LEU A 135 13.01 7.38 3.71
C LEU A 135 11.71 6.63 4.04
N PRO A 136 11.67 5.29 3.87
CA PRO A 136 10.54 4.49 4.33
C PRO A 136 10.44 4.60 5.86
N ALA A 137 9.22 4.74 6.37
CA ALA A 137 8.95 4.76 7.80
C ALA A 137 7.61 4.07 8.09
N PHE A 138 7.63 3.09 9.00
CA PHE A 138 6.46 2.29 9.33
C PHE A 138 6.57 1.72 10.76
N VAL A 139 5.43 1.34 11.33
CA VAL A 139 5.38 0.65 12.61
C VAL A 139 5.46 -0.85 12.34
N ARG A 140 6.42 -1.53 12.96
CA ARG A 140 6.62 -2.98 12.87
C ARG A 140 5.59 -3.74 13.70
N ASP A 141 5.46 -5.04 13.45
CA ASP A 141 4.57 -5.95 14.18
C ASP A 141 4.86 -5.98 15.70
N ASP A 142 6.11 -5.73 16.10
CA ASP A 142 6.52 -5.65 17.51
C ASP A 142 6.21 -4.30 18.17
N GLY A 143 5.62 -3.35 17.43
CA GLY A 143 5.25 -2.03 17.93
C GLY A 143 6.37 -1.00 17.90
N ALA A 144 7.55 -1.33 17.34
CA ALA A 144 8.62 -0.36 17.13
C ALA A 144 8.38 0.48 15.86
N LEU A 145 8.69 1.77 15.93
CA LEU A 145 8.81 2.61 14.74
C LEU A 145 10.15 2.30 14.05
N GLN A 146 10.10 1.95 12.77
CA GLN A 146 11.27 1.80 11.92
C GLN A 146 11.37 2.96 10.93
N ILE A 147 12.60 3.41 10.68
CA ILE A 147 12.97 4.37 9.63
C ILE A 147 14.11 3.77 8.81
N GLY A 148 14.00 3.84 7.49
CA GLY A 148 14.90 3.14 6.57
C GLY A 148 14.57 1.66 6.44
N SER A 149 15.37 0.95 5.67
CA SER A 149 15.21 -0.49 5.44
C SER A 149 16.55 -1.21 5.45
N GLY A 150 16.53 -2.51 5.73
CA GLY A 150 17.73 -3.34 5.67
C GLY A 150 18.81 -2.95 6.68
N VAL A 151 20.07 -3.09 6.27
CA VAL A 151 21.27 -2.62 6.98
C VAL A 151 21.33 -1.10 7.19
N ARG A 152 20.47 -0.34 6.49
CA ARG A 152 20.37 1.13 6.59
C ARG A 152 19.18 1.58 7.43
N SER A 153 18.65 0.71 8.29
CA SER A 153 17.51 1.01 9.14
C SER A 153 17.93 1.50 10.53
N TRP A 154 17.01 2.21 11.18
CA TRP A 154 17.05 2.56 12.59
C TRP A 154 15.65 2.37 13.17
N SER A 155 15.54 1.87 14.40
CA SER A 155 14.26 1.60 15.04
C SER A 155 14.21 2.05 16.50
N ILE A 156 13.00 2.36 16.96
CA ILE A 156 12.73 2.76 18.34
C ILE A 156 11.35 2.29 18.80
N GLU A 157 11.28 1.75 20.01
CA GLU A 157 10.02 1.37 20.66
C GLU A 157 9.10 2.58 20.86
N LEU A 158 7.83 2.46 20.47
CA LEU A 158 6.86 3.55 20.60
C LEU A 158 6.64 3.99 22.05
N ASP A 159 6.73 3.08 23.02
CA ASP A 159 6.58 3.41 24.45
C ASP A 159 7.70 4.33 24.95
N ARG A 160 8.91 4.25 24.39
CA ARG A 160 10.01 5.18 24.70
C ARG A 160 9.72 6.60 24.20
N LEU A 161 8.81 6.75 23.25
CA LEU A 161 8.35 8.04 22.72
C LEU A 161 7.12 8.58 23.46
N ARG A 162 6.40 7.75 24.23
CA ARG A 162 5.21 8.16 25.03
C ARG A 162 5.58 8.86 26.34
N ALA A 163 6.70 8.47 26.96
CA ALA A 163 6.98 8.73 28.36
C ALA A 163 7.73 10.05 28.67
N ARG A 164 7.93 10.97 27.71
CA ARG A 164 8.70 12.18 28.00
C ARG A 164 7.79 13.27 28.60
N PRO A 165 8.00 13.64 29.88
CA PRO A 165 7.10 14.54 30.60
C PRO A 165 7.10 15.94 29.99
N HIS A 166 5.93 16.58 30.00
CA HIS A 166 5.66 17.94 29.49
C HIS A 166 6.44 19.07 30.19
N THR A 167 7.35 18.73 31.10
CA THR A 167 8.21 19.65 31.84
C THR A 167 9.49 20.01 31.09
N GLU A 168 9.90 19.23 30.09
CA GLU A 168 11.01 19.59 29.21
C GLU A 168 10.49 20.23 27.91
N PRO A 169 11.13 21.30 27.41
CA PRO A 169 10.83 21.83 26.08
C PRO A 169 10.84 20.72 25.03
N ILE A 170 9.84 20.68 24.15
CA ILE A 170 9.66 19.63 23.11
C ILE A 170 10.96 19.35 22.32
N ALA A 171 11.81 20.37 22.13
CA ALA A 171 13.09 20.26 21.44
C ALA A 171 14.15 19.39 22.16
N LEU A 172 14.09 19.26 23.50
CA LEU A 172 15.00 18.44 24.31
C LEU A 172 14.53 16.98 24.43
N ALA A 173 13.31 16.69 23.99
CA ALA A 173 12.65 15.40 24.15
C ALA A 173 12.71 14.50 22.88
N MET A 174 13.50 14.83 21.86
CA MET A 174 13.68 13.93 20.72
C MET A 174 14.84 12.95 20.96
N PRO A 175 14.74 11.68 20.53
CA PRO A 175 15.89 10.79 20.50
C PRO A 175 16.93 11.32 19.50
N GLU A 176 18.21 11.06 19.78
CA GLU A 176 19.26 11.27 18.79
C GLU A 176 19.11 10.21 17.69
N VAL A 177 18.86 10.67 16.47
CA VAL A 177 18.66 9.80 15.30
C VAL A 177 19.84 9.99 14.35
N PRO A 178 20.55 8.91 13.96
CA PRO A 178 21.70 8.99 13.09
C PRO A 178 21.28 9.11 11.61
N TRP A 179 20.62 10.20 11.24
CA TRP A 179 20.00 10.43 9.92
C TRP A 179 20.94 10.15 8.74
N GLU A 180 22.21 10.42 8.92
CA GLU A 180 23.29 10.34 7.93
C GLU A 180 23.64 8.88 7.57
N ARG A 181 23.28 7.93 8.44
CA ARG A 181 23.50 6.49 8.24
C ARG A 181 22.24 5.78 7.77
N ILE A 182 21.07 6.39 7.97
CA ILE A 182 19.78 5.81 7.61
C ILE A 182 19.54 5.95 6.11
N GLY A 183 18.89 4.96 5.50
CA GLY A 183 18.62 4.91 4.08
C GLY A 183 17.64 3.81 3.71
N ALA A 184 17.30 3.74 2.43
CA ALA A 184 16.65 2.58 1.84
C ALA A 184 17.72 1.67 1.21
N VAL A 185 17.61 0.37 1.46
CA VAL A 185 18.33 -0.62 0.64
C VAL A 185 17.59 -0.86 -0.67
N PRO A 186 18.30 -1.24 -1.76
CA PRO A 186 17.66 -1.61 -3.01
C PRO A 186 16.54 -2.64 -2.83
N LEU A 187 15.34 -2.29 -3.30
CA LEU A 187 14.18 -3.18 -3.34
C LEU A 187 13.86 -3.53 -4.79
N VAL A 188 13.77 -4.82 -5.08
CA VAL A 188 13.28 -5.38 -6.34
C VAL A 188 11.90 -5.98 -6.09
N ALA A 189 10.90 -5.48 -6.79
CA ALA A 189 9.52 -5.95 -6.69
C ALA A 189 9.08 -6.67 -7.96
N VAL A 190 8.66 -7.92 -7.84
CA VAL A 190 8.23 -8.75 -8.96
C VAL A 190 6.77 -9.11 -8.78
N THR A 191 5.96 -8.93 -9.81
CA THR A 191 4.54 -9.28 -9.84
C THR A 191 4.22 -10.06 -11.11
N GLY A 192 2.96 -10.47 -11.22
CA GLY A 192 2.49 -11.29 -12.34
C GLY A 192 2.62 -12.78 -12.04
N GLY A 193 1.86 -13.59 -12.79
CA GLY A 193 1.65 -14.99 -12.44
C GLY A 193 2.69 -15.97 -13.02
N ARG A 194 3.30 -15.65 -14.16
CA ARG A 194 3.93 -16.71 -14.98
C ARG A 194 5.39 -17.00 -14.62
N ALA A 195 6.18 -15.96 -14.33
CA ALA A 195 7.64 -16.07 -14.16
C ALA A 195 8.16 -15.46 -12.84
N ARG A 196 7.27 -14.93 -12.00
CA ARG A 196 7.61 -14.16 -10.79
C ARG A 196 8.57 -14.91 -9.86
N ASP A 197 8.21 -16.14 -9.48
CA ASP A 197 8.98 -16.91 -8.50
C ASP A 197 10.39 -17.22 -9.03
N ALA A 198 10.49 -17.59 -10.31
CA ALA A 198 11.76 -17.86 -10.97
C ALA A 198 12.67 -16.62 -11.04
N VAL A 199 12.12 -15.43 -11.33
CA VAL A 199 12.90 -14.18 -11.33
C VAL A 199 13.44 -13.85 -9.94
N VAL A 200 12.59 -13.97 -8.91
CA VAL A 200 12.99 -13.70 -7.53
C VAL A 200 14.14 -14.62 -7.11
N GLU A 201 14.02 -15.91 -7.41
CA GLU A 201 15.07 -16.90 -7.11
C GLU A 201 16.37 -16.62 -7.88
N GLU A 202 16.28 -16.34 -9.18
CA GLU A 202 17.44 -16.12 -10.04
C GLU A 202 18.22 -14.86 -9.64
N VAL A 203 17.51 -13.73 -9.42
CA VAL A 203 18.11 -12.48 -8.97
C VAL A 203 18.74 -12.64 -7.58
N ALA A 204 18.01 -13.23 -6.64
CA ALA A 204 18.53 -13.44 -5.28
C ALA A 204 19.75 -14.38 -5.26
N ALA A 205 19.74 -15.45 -6.05
CA ALA A 205 20.87 -16.38 -6.16
C ALA A 205 22.10 -15.72 -6.81
N ALA A 206 21.91 -14.89 -7.83
CA ALA A 206 23.00 -14.16 -8.46
C ALA A 206 23.65 -13.14 -7.50
N LEU A 207 22.86 -12.34 -6.81
CA LEU A 207 23.35 -11.37 -5.82
C LEU A 207 24.08 -12.03 -4.64
N ARG A 208 23.57 -13.16 -4.13
CA ARG A 208 24.26 -13.95 -3.09
C ARG A 208 25.60 -14.50 -3.57
N ARG A 209 25.69 -14.96 -4.83
CA ARG A 209 26.97 -15.40 -5.43
C ARG A 209 27.97 -14.24 -5.58
N ALA A 210 27.47 -13.01 -5.78
CA ALA A 210 28.28 -11.80 -5.77
C ALA A 210 28.66 -11.32 -4.35
N GLY A 211 28.21 -11.99 -3.30
CA GLY A 211 28.58 -11.72 -1.90
C GLY A 211 27.61 -10.79 -1.15
N ALA A 212 26.51 -10.35 -1.77
CA ALA A 212 25.54 -9.48 -1.10
C ALA A 212 24.67 -10.27 -0.10
N ALA A 213 24.31 -9.62 1.01
CA ALA A 213 23.31 -10.15 1.95
C ALA A 213 21.89 -9.88 1.44
N VAL A 214 21.21 -10.93 0.97
CA VAL A 214 19.90 -10.81 0.29
C VAL A 214 18.77 -11.48 1.06
N SER A 215 17.77 -10.67 1.41
CA SER A 215 16.50 -11.14 1.97
C SER A 215 15.46 -11.19 0.86
N ALA A 216 14.95 -12.39 0.59
CA ALA A 216 14.07 -12.63 -0.55
C ALA A 216 12.90 -13.55 -0.20
N ALA A 217 11.76 -13.32 -0.86
CA ALA A 217 10.58 -14.18 -0.79
C ALA A 217 9.85 -14.16 -2.13
N THR A 218 9.53 -15.35 -2.67
CA THR A 218 8.85 -15.52 -3.96
C THR A 218 7.35 -15.26 -3.89
N GLN A 219 6.75 -15.55 -2.74
CA GLN A 219 5.33 -15.40 -2.42
C GLN A 219 5.21 -14.62 -1.12
N ALA A 220 5.51 -13.34 -1.18
CA ALA A 220 5.51 -12.46 -0.03
C ALA A 220 4.10 -11.89 0.17
N PRO A 221 3.34 -12.35 1.19
CA PRO A 221 2.14 -11.63 1.60
C PRO A 221 2.52 -10.25 2.14
N PHE A 222 1.55 -9.35 2.24
CA PHE A 222 1.76 -7.96 2.65
C PHE A 222 2.64 -7.82 3.90
N ASP A 223 2.31 -8.53 4.99
CA ASP A 223 3.04 -8.42 6.26
C ASP A 223 4.45 -9.05 6.19
N ALA A 224 4.66 -10.03 5.31
CA ALA A 224 5.98 -10.61 5.12
C ALA A 224 6.95 -9.61 4.47
N VAL A 225 6.47 -8.73 3.59
CA VAL A 225 7.30 -7.67 3.01
C VAL A 225 7.76 -6.68 4.08
N GLY A 226 6.88 -6.30 5.01
CA GLY A 226 7.25 -5.47 6.16
C GLY A 226 8.39 -6.08 7.00
N ARG A 227 8.34 -7.40 7.24
CA ARG A 227 9.43 -8.12 7.93
C ARG A 227 10.73 -8.16 7.14
N LEU A 228 10.69 -8.30 5.82
CA LEU A 228 11.88 -8.25 4.96
C LEU A 228 12.51 -6.85 4.95
N LEU A 229 11.69 -5.80 4.87
CA LEU A 229 12.14 -4.41 5.00
C LEU A 229 12.78 -4.13 6.37
N ALA A 230 12.33 -4.84 7.40
CA ALA A 230 12.83 -4.75 8.77
C ALA A 230 14.05 -5.63 9.09
N ASP A 231 14.54 -6.45 8.15
CA ASP A 231 15.69 -7.30 8.37
C ASP A 231 16.98 -6.45 8.45
N PRO A 232 17.65 -6.32 9.61
CA PRO A 232 18.81 -5.46 9.77
C PRO A 232 20.06 -6.00 9.07
N SER A 233 20.02 -7.21 8.51
CA SER A 233 21.12 -7.83 7.79
C SER A 233 21.00 -7.70 6.27
N ALA A 234 19.84 -7.27 5.76
CA ALA A 234 19.59 -7.21 4.33
C ALA A 234 20.30 -6.01 3.68
N GLU A 235 21.17 -6.26 2.70
CA GLU A 235 21.76 -5.25 1.82
C GLU A 235 20.91 -5.03 0.56
N VAL A 236 20.17 -6.05 0.13
CA VAL A 236 19.22 -6.00 -0.99
C VAL A 236 17.99 -6.84 -0.64
N ILE A 237 16.81 -6.37 -1.06
CA ILE A 237 15.54 -7.06 -0.85
C ILE A 237 14.93 -7.41 -2.20
N VAL A 238 14.50 -8.67 -2.37
CA VAL A 238 13.85 -9.15 -3.60
C VAL A 238 12.53 -9.83 -3.26
N VAL A 239 11.41 -9.23 -3.67
CA VAL A 239 10.07 -9.71 -3.30
C VAL A 239 9.22 -10.04 -4.51
N GLY A 240 8.62 -11.23 -4.50
CA GLY A 240 7.50 -11.59 -5.35
C GLY A 240 6.19 -11.30 -4.64
N LEU A 241 5.38 -10.40 -5.19
CA LEU A 241 4.13 -9.95 -4.58
C LEU A 241 2.95 -10.79 -5.07
N GLU A 242 1.99 -11.01 -4.19
CA GLU A 242 0.73 -11.69 -4.53
C GLU A 242 -0.33 -10.70 -4.99
N ALA A 243 -0.98 -11.00 -6.11
CA ALA A 243 -1.99 -10.10 -6.68
C ALA A 243 -3.22 -9.94 -5.76
N GLU A 244 -3.58 -10.98 -5.01
CA GLU A 244 -4.69 -10.92 -4.05
C GLU A 244 -4.44 -9.88 -2.96
N ASP A 245 -3.21 -9.83 -2.42
CA ASP A 245 -2.84 -8.83 -1.41
C ASP A 245 -2.76 -7.42 -2.00
N LEU A 246 -2.24 -7.26 -3.22
CA LEU A 246 -2.26 -5.97 -3.92
C LEU A 246 -3.69 -5.45 -4.12
N LEU A 247 -4.64 -6.34 -4.42
CA LEU A 247 -6.05 -6.00 -4.59
C LEU A 247 -6.78 -5.70 -3.28
N ARG A 248 -6.31 -6.25 -2.14
CA ARG A 248 -6.95 -6.09 -0.83
C ARG A 248 -6.36 -4.97 0.02
N ARG A 249 -5.03 -4.87 0.04
CA ARG A 249 -4.25 -4.01 0.94
C ARG A 249 -3.34 -3.02 0.21
N GLY A 250 -3.15 -3.18 -1.09
CA GLY A 250 -2.24 -2.34 -1.87
C GLY A 250 -0.78 -2.73 -1.67
N LEU A 251 0.14 -1.82 -1.97
CA LEU A 251 1.57 -2.05 -1.84
C LEU A 251 2.07 -1.87 -0.40
N PRO A 252 2.92 -2.78 0.11
CA PRO A 252 3.53 -2.65 1.43
C PRO A 252 4.72 -1.68 1.48
N PHE A 253 5.04 -1.01 0.36
CA PHE A 253 6.13 -0.05 0.25
C PHE A 253 5.74 1.10 -0.69
N THR A 254 6.45 2.22 -0.59
CA THR A 254 6.20 3.42 -1.38
C THR A 254 7.24 3.66 -2.48
N GLY A 255 8.24 2.79 -2.61
CA GLY A 255 9.23 2.89 -3.67
C GLY A 255 10.08 1.64 -3.81
N CYS A 256 10.56 1.38 -5.03
CA CYS A 256 11.51 0.32 -5.35
C CYS A 256 12.50 0.81 -6.44
N VAL A 257 13.64 0.14 -6.59
CA VAL A 257 14.61 0.47 -7.65
C VAL A 257 14.35 -0.28 -8.94
N CYS A 258 13.81 -1.50 -8.83
CA CYS A 258 13.44 -2.31 -9.98
C CYS A 258 12.05 -2.89 -9.75
N SER A 259 11.20 -2.85 -10.78
CA SER A 259 9.95 -3.58 -10.80
C SER A 259 9.87 -4.48 -12.03
N ALA A 260 9.27 -5.66 -11.90
CA ALA A 260 8.96 -6.52 -13.04
C ALA A 260 7.50 -7.02 -12.96
N VAL A 261 6.71 -6.77 -14.01
CA VAL A 261 5.30 -7.19 -14.12
C VAL A 261 5.20 -8.24 -15.22
N LEU A 262 5.16 -9.51 -14.82
CA LEU A 262 5.38 -10.66 -15.71
C LEU A 262 4.06 -11.38 -16.05
N GLY A 263 3.19 -10.64 -16.73
CA GLY A 263 1.88 -11.09 -17.17
C GLY A 263 0.79 -10.98 -16.10
N LEU A 264 -0.45 -11.24 -16.49
CA LEU A 264 -1.59 -11.26 -15.57
C LEU A 264 -1.75 -12.66 -14.95
N PRO A 265 -1.85 -12.78 -13.62
CA PRO A 265 -2.23 -14.05 -12.99
C PRO A 265 -3.71 -14.35 -13.28
N GLU A 266 -4.15 -15.55 -12.92
CA GLU A 266 -5.59 -15.82 -12.88
C GLU A 266 -6.27 -14.89 -11.88
N PRO A 267 -7.45 -14.32 -12.22
CA PRO A 267 -8.17 -13.47 -11.29
C PRO A 267 -8.55 -14.28 -10.05
N PRO A 268 -8.41 -13.70 -8.83
CA PRO A 268 -8.89 -14.36 -7.62
C PRO A 268 -10.39 -14.67 -7.72
N THR A 269 -10.87 -15.61 -6.91
CA THR A 269 -12.29 -16.03 -6.88
C THR A 269 -13.27 -14.91 -6.48
N VAL A 270 -12.76 -13.80 -5.95
CA VAL A 270 -13.54 -12.61 -5.56
C VAL A 270 -13.62 -11.65 -6.74
N TRP A 271 -14.76 -10.97 -6.92
CA TRP A 271 -15.01 -10.03 -8.04
C TRP A 271 -13.87 -9.04 -8.27
N HIS A 272 -13.04 -9.33 -9.26
CA HIS A 272 -12.03 -8.43 -9.80
C HIS A 272 -12.18 -8.39 -11.32
N GLU A 273 -12.47 -7.20 -11.85
CA GLU A 273 -12.39 -6.97 -13.29
C GLU A 273 -10.93 -7.12 -13.73
N ARG A 274 -10.72 -7.65 -14.93
CA ARG A 274 -9.37 -7.93 -15.45
C ARG A 274 -8.51 -6.65 -15.51
N GLU A 275 -9.13 -5.51 -15.80
CA GLU A 275 -8.50 -4.19 -15.76
C GLU A 275 -8.04 -3.80 -14.34
N GLU A 276 -8.83 -4.12 -13.33
CA GLU A 276 -8.49 -3.84 -11.93
C GLU A 276 -7.32 -4.71 -11.47
N LEU A 277 -7.32 -5.98 -11.87
CA LEU A 277 -6.19 -6.88 -11.66
C LEU A 277 -4.92 -6.33 -12.32
N ALA A 278 -5.02 -5.86 -13.56
CA ALA A 278 -3.90 -5.24 -14.28
C ALA A 278 -3.36 -4.02 -13.53
N ARG A 279 -4.24 -3.12 -13.08
CA ARG A 279 -3.85 -1.96 -12.25
C ARG A 279 -3.15 -2.38 -10.97
N ALA A 280 -3.67 -3.39 -10.27
CA ALA A 280 -3.10 -3.87 -9.02
C ALA A 280 -1.70 -4.47 -9.22
N VAL A 281 -1.50 -5.35 -10.20
CA VAL A 281 -0.18 -5.97 -10.44
C VAL A 281 0.84 -4.96 -10.99
N CYS A 282 0.39 -3.88 -11.63
CA CYS A 282 1.26 -2.80 -12.12
C CYS A 282 1.63 -1.77 -11.05
N LEU A 283 1.07 -1.83 -9.84
CA LEU A 283 1.37 -0.87 -8.77
C LEU A 283 2.89 -0.69 -8.54
N PRO A 284 3.74 -1.74 -8.52
CA PRO A 284 5.18 -1.54 -8.37
C PRO A 284 5.81 -0.66 -9.44
N ALA A 285 5.36 -0.77 -10.70
CA ALA A 285 5.89 0.05 -11.79
C ALA A 285 5.58 1.55 -11.61
N LEU A 286 4.49 1.88 -10.92
CA LEU A 286 4.13 3.27 -10.59
C LEU A 286 5.02 3.87 -9.51
N VAL A 287 5.55 3.03 -8.61
CA VAL A 287 6.40 3.47 -7.48
C VAL A 287 7.88 3.20 -7.71
N THR A 288 8.26 2.63 -8.84
CA THR A 288 9.68 2.48 -9.21
C THR A 288 10.31 3.85 -9.35
N ALA A 289 11.45 4.06 -8.69
CA ALA A 289 12.19 5.32 -8.70
C ALA A 289 12.53 5.74 -10.14
N ALA A 290 12.63 7.05 -10.39
CA ALA A 290 12.91 7.58 -11.74
C ALA A 290 14.28 7.17 -12.29
N ASP A 291 15.24 6.89 -11.40
CA ASP A 291 16.53 6.28 -11.70
C ASP A 291 16.49 4.74 -11.58
N GLY A 292 15.30 4.13 -11.54
CA GLY A 292 15.10 2.70 -11.52
C GLY A 292 14.90 2.11 -12.91
N ILE A 293 14.25 0.94 -12.95
CA ILE A 293 13.78 0.32 -14.18
C ILE A 293 12.46 -0.45 -13.94
N ALA A 294 11.49 -0.28 -14.84
CA ALA A 294 10.27 -1.06 -14.87
C ALA A 294 10.27 -2.03 -16.05
N LEU A 295 10.17 -3.33 -15.78
CA LEU A 295 10.08 -4.37 -16.81
C LEU A 295 8.63 -4.82 -16.94
N LEU A 296 8.06 -4.77 -18.14
CA LEU A 296 6.68 -5.15 -18.40
C LEU A 296 6.61 -6.23 -19.47
N ASP A 297 5.78 -7.26 -19.25
CA ASP A 297 5.50 -8.29 -20.25
C ASP A 297 4.69 -7.72 -21.42
N ALA A 298 5.30 -7.65 -22.61
CA ALA A 298 4.66 -7.18 -23.83
C ALA A 298 3.56 -8.13 -24.33
N GLY A 299 3.48 -9.36 -23.81
CA GLY A 299 2.44 -10.33 -24.11
C GLY A 299 1.09 -10.05 -23.45
N ALA A 300 0.98 -9.05 -22.58
CA ALA A 300 -0.25 -8.66 -21.89
C ALA A 300 -0.63 -7.21 -22.23
N PRO A 301 -1.56 -6.98 -23.18
CA PRO A 301 -1.93 -5.63 -23.63
C PRO A 301 -2.36 -4.70 -22.49
N GLU A 302 -3.09 -5.22 -21.50
CA GLU A 302 -3.57 -4.44 -20.35
C GLU A 302 -2.43 -3.94 -19.45
N ILE A 303 -1.30 -4.65 -19.42
CA ILE A 303 -0.08 -4.22 -18.72
C ILE A 303 0.67 -3.19 -19.57
N VAL A 304 0.73 -3.38 -20.89
CA VAL A 304 1.40 -2.46 -21.82
C VAL A 304 0.73 -1.09 -21.83
N GLU A 305 -0.61 -1.05 -21.80
CA GLU A 305 -1.37 0.21 -21.68
C GLU A 305 -1.00 0.99 -20.42
N LEU A 306 -0.64 0.30 -19.34
CA LEU A 306 -0.25 0.94 -18.08
C LEU A 306 1.21 1.43 -18.05
N ALA A 307 2.00 1.15 -19.09
CA ALA A 307 3.40 1.57 -19.19
C ALA A 307 3.56 3.11 -19.16
N GLU A 308 2.58 3.85 -19.69
CA GLU A 308 2.62 5.31 -19.74
C GLU A 308 2.59 5.96 -18.34
N TYR A 309 2.10 5.24 -17.33
CA TYR A 309 2.01 5.71 -15.95
C TYR A 309 3.24 5.36 -15.11
N ALA A 310 4.18 4.58 -15.63
CA ALA A 310 5.40 4.23 -14.92
C ALA A 310 6.27 5.47 -14.71
N ALA A 311 6.75 5.67 -13.48
CA ALA A 311 7.64 6.78 -13.15
C ALA A 311 9.08 6.56 -13.64
N ALA A 312 9.45 5.31 -13.90
CA ALA A 312 10.79 4.88 -14.29
C ALA A 312 10.88 4.57 -15.80
N PRO A 313 12.09 4.54 -16.38
CA PRO A 313 12.32 3.98 -17.70
C PRO A 313 11.74 2.56 -17.81
N THR A 314 10.89 2.37 -18.81
CA THR A 314 10.17 1.11 -19.02
C THR A 314 10.80 0.30 -20.14
N VAL A 315 11.07 -0.98 -19.87
CA VAL A 315 11.53 -1.95 -20.86
C VAL A 315 10.44 -3.00 -21.06
N LEU A 316 9.97 -3.09 -22.30
CA LEU A 316 9.02 -4.12 -22.70
C LEU A 316 9.79 -5.41 -23.00
N LEU A 317 9.53 -6.45 -22.21
CA LEU A 317 10.03 -7.78 -22.48
C LEU A 317 9.12 -8.39 -23.54
N GLY A 318 9.68 -8.72 -24.71
CA GLY A 318 8.92 -9.24 -25.86
C GLY A 318 8.04 -10.44 -25.48
N PRO A 319 7.00 -10.77 -26.28
CA PRO A 319 6.11 -11.86 -25.96
C PRO A 319 6.89 -13.17 -25.91
N GLU A 320 7.17 -13.66 -24.71
CA GLU A 320 7.93 -14.88 -24.47
C GLU A 320 7.00 -15.93 -23.86
N PRO A 321 6.64 -16.99 -24.61
CA PRO A 321 5.74 -18.03 -24.11
C PRO A 321 6.40 -18.91 -23.04
N ASP A 322 7.73 -19.03 -23.02
CA ASP A 322 8.43 -19.85 -22.03
C ASP A 322 8.71 -19.03 -20.75
N PRO A 323 8.05 -19.35 -19.61
CA PRO A 323 8.24 -18.61 -18.36
C PRO A 323 9.70 -18.59 -17.88
N ARG A 324 10.51 -19.60 -18.20
CA ARG A 324 11.92 -19.65 -17.80
C ARG A 324 12.77 -18.66 -18.60
N ARG A 325 12.50 -18.52 -19.89
CA ARG A 325 13.19 -17.53 -20.73
C ARG A 325 12.79 -16.11 -20.36
N LEU A 326 11.50 -15.89 -20.10
CA LEU A 326 11.01 -14.61 -19.59
C LEU A 326 11.68 -14.26 -18.27
N ALA A 327 11.82 -15.23 -17.36
CA ALA A 327 12.51 -15.04 -16.09
C ALA A 327 13.99 -14.66 -16.28
N ALA A 328 14.72 -15.40 -17.11
CA ALA A 328 16.13 -15.12 -17.38
C ALA A 328 16.35 -13.74 -18.01
N LEU A 329 15.48 -13.32 -18.93
CA LEU A 329 15.51 -11.97 -19.52
C LEU A 329 15.30 -10.91 -18.46
N ALA A 330 14.26 -11.05 -17.64
CA ALA A 330 13.97 -10.10 -16.57
C ALA A 330 15.09 -10.03 -15.53
N ALA A 331 15.61 -11.18 -15.09
CA ALA A 331 16.70 -11.26 -14.13
C ALA A 331 17.97 -10.57 -14.65
N ARG A 332 18.31 -10.75 -15.94
CA ARG A 332 19.46 -10.08 -16.57
C ARG A 332 19.34 -8.56 -16.50
N GLU A 333 18.18 -8.00 -16.88
CA GLU A 333 17.98 -6.54 -16.87
C GLU A 333 17.98 -5.98 -15.44
N ILE A 334 17.39 -6.71 -14.47
CA ILE A 334 17.41 -6.33 -13.05
C ILE A 334 18.85 -6.29 -12.53
N LEU A 335 19.63 -7.35 -12.78
CA LEU A 335 21.01 -7.44 -12.30
C LEU A 335 21.90 -6.36 -12.90
N ALA A 336 21.77 -6.09 -14.21
CA ALA A 336 22.50 -5.00 -14.87
C ALA A 336 22.20 -3.63 -14.24
N ARG A 337 20.95 -3.38 -13.81
CA ARG A 337 20.60 -2.14 -13.09
C ARG A 337 21.20 -2.11 -11.69
N LEU A 338 21.15 -3.23 -10.95
CA LEU A 338 21.67 -3.31 -9.58
C LEU A 338 23.20 -3.19 -9.52
N GLU A 339 23.93 -3.75 -10.47
CA GLU A 339 25.40 -3.62 -10.54
C GLU A 339 25.83 -2.15 -10.60
N GLY A 340 25.11 -1.30 -11.33
CA GLY A 340 25.39 0.14 -11.38
C GLY A 340 25.06 0.91 -10.09
N LEU A 341 24.29 0.31 -9.18
CA LEU A 341 23.90 0.92 -7.90
C LEU A 341 24.73 0.42 -6.71
N LEU A 342 25.31 -0.78 -6.85
CA LEU A 342 26.12 -1.44 -5.81
C LEU A 342 27.63 -1.26 -6.01
N ALA A 343 28.07 -0.76 -7.16
CA ALA A 343 29.47 -0.40 -7.47
C ALA A 343 29.86 0.99 -6.94
#